data_AF-A0A0J8DE18-F1
#
_entry.id   AF-A0A0J8DE18-F1
#
_cell.length_a   1.000
_cell.length_b   1.000
_cell.length_c   1.000
_cell.angle_alpha   90.00
_cell.angle_beta   90.00
_cell.angle_gamma   90.00
#
_symmetry.space_group_name_H-M   'P 1'
#
loop_
_entity.id
_entity.type
_entity.pdbx_description
1 polymer ?
#
loop_
_entity_poly.entity_id
_entity_poly.type
_entity_poly.pdbx_seq_one_letter_code
_entity_poly.pdbx_strand_id
1 'polypeptide(L)'
;MIRKALESILDEKYSRNNLRLLKFNYTIIIFLYIFSAIILKFLPKDMPMQWAADGSVNYTLPSIIGVWILPTILLLVNFFSIKRNRINIINTIVYLFVSIVYVYTYVKII
;
A
#
# COMPACT_ATOMS: atom_id res chain seq x y z
N MET A 1 8.96 19.89 11.47
CA MET A 1 9.49 20.03 10.10
C MET A 1 8.56 19.37 9.06
N ILE A 2 8.15 18.10 9.26
CA ILE A 2 7.22 17.39 8.37
C ILE A 2 5.92 18.18 8.07
N ARG A 3 5.35 18.87 9.06
CA ARG A 3 4.14 19.69 8.88
C ARG A 3 4.35 20.82 7.87
N LYS A 4 5.48 21.55 7.93
CA LYS A 4 5.78 22.66 7.01
C LYS A 4 6.06 22.16 5.58
N ALA A 5 6.73 21.02 5.45
CA ALA A 5 6.97 20.38 4.14
C ALA A 5 5.66 19.88 3.51
N LEU A 6 4.76 19.32 4.32
CA LEU A 6 3.40 18.97 3.89
C LEU A 6 2.66 20.24 3.45
N GLU A 7 2.59 21.28 4.29
CA GLU A 7 1.90 22.54 3.97
C GLU A 7 2.45 23.21 2.70
N SER A 8 3.77 23.17 2.45
CA SER A 8 4.36 23.73 1.21
C SER A 8 4.06 22.92 -0.05
N ILE A 9 3.81 21.61 0.08
CA ILE A 9 3.45 20.72 -1.04
C ILE A 9 1.93 20.76 -1.28
N LEU A 10 1.13 21.05 -0.25
CA LEU A 10 -0.30 20.83 -0.25
C LEU A 10 -1.14 22.00 -0.80
N ASP A 11 -0.58 23.20 -1.00
CA ASP A 11 -1.34 24.46 -1.15
C ASP A 11 -2.35 24.65 0.01
N GLU A 12 -2.72 25.88 0.36
CA GLU A 12 -3.54 26.17 1.56
C GLU A 12 -4.97 25.57 1.57
N LYS A 13 -5.33 24.72 0.59
CA LYS A 13 -6.66 24.13 0.40
C LYS A 13 -7.03 23.00 1.36
N TYR A 14 -6.14 22.58 2.27
CA TYR A 14 -6.35 21.39 3.09
C TYR A 14 -6.85 21.67 4.51
N SER A 15 -8.02 21.11 4.83
CA SER A 15 -8.53 21.07 6.21
C SER A 15 -7.62 20.24 7.12
N ARG A 16 -7.59 20.59 8.42
CA ARG A 16 -6.87 19.84 9.47
C ARG A 16 -7.22 18.36 9.49
N ASN A 17 -8.47 18.01 9.17
CA ASN A 17 -8.93 16.62 9.08
C ASN A 17 -8.28 15.88 7.90
N ASN A 18 -8.20 16.52 6.73
CA ASN A 18 -7.55 15.93 5.55
C ASN A 18 -6.06 15.67 5.82
N LEU A 19 -5.40 16.58 6.54
CA LEU A 19 -3.98 16.41 6.92
C LEU A 19 -3.76 15.26 7.91
N ARG A 20 -4.72 15.00 8.81
CA ARG A 20 -4.70 13.82 9.68
C ARG A 20 -4.87 12.53 8.89
N LEU A 21 -5.85 12.47 7.99
CA LEU A 21 -6.11 11.32 7.12
C LEU A 21 -4.90 11.03 6.22
N LEU A 22 -4.30 12.07 5.66
CA LEU A 22 -3.11 11.93 4.81
C LEU A 22 -1.93 11.31 5.57
N LYS A 23 -1.65 11.80 6.79
CA LYS A 23 -0.60 11.23 7.65
C LYS A 23 -0.89 9.77 7.98
N PHE A 24 -2.15 9.44 8.23
CA PHE A 24 -2.56 8.07 8.51
C PHE A 24 -2.35 7.16 7.29
N ASN A 25 -2.74 7.59 6.09
CA ASN A 25 -2.47 6.85 4.85
C ASN A 25 -0.98 6.60 4.64
N TYR A 26 -0.13 7.61 4.85
CA TYR A 26 1.32 7.42 4.77
C TYR A 26 1.86 6.46 5.83
N THR A 27 1.29 6.47 7.03
CA THR A 27 1.66 5.54 8.10
C THR A 27 1.35 4.09 7.70
N ILE A 28 0.17 3.85 7.12
CA ILE A 28 -0.21 2.54 6.57
C ILE A 28 0.78 2.12 5.48
N ILE A 29 1.09 3.01 4.53
CA ILE A 29 2.02 2.69 3.44
C ILE A 29 3.40 2.32 3.99
N ILE A 30 3.95 3.09 4.93
CA ILE A 30 5.25 2.81 5.55
C ILE A 30 5.22 1.46 6.27
N PHE A 31 4.15 1.19 7.03
CA PHE A 31 3.95 -0.11 7.68
C PHE A 31 3.97 -1.25 6.65
N LEU A 32 3.28 -1.10 5.52
CA LEU A 32 3.30 -2.09 4.45
C LEU A 32 4.71 -2.31 3.88
N TYR A 33 5.50 -1.25 3.62
CA TYR A 33 6.89 -1.41 3.17
C TYR A 33 7.75 -2.20 4.17
N ILE A 34 7.61 -1.92 5.47
CA ILE A 34 8.34 -2.63 6.53
C ILE A 34 7.90 -4.10 6.57
N PHE A 35 6.58 -4.34 6.53
CA PHE A 35 6.02 -5.69 6.49
C PHE A 35 6.51 -6.46 5.26
N SER A 36 6.49 -5.84 4.07
CA SER A 36 7.02 -6.40 2.81
C SER A 36 8.49 -6.79 2.93
N ALA A 37 9.32 -5.94 3.54
CA ALA A 37 10.74 -6.23 3.74
C ALA A 37 10.98 -7.42 4.68
N ILE A 38 10.15 -7.55 5.74
CA ILE A 38 10.23 -8.66 6.69
C ILE A 38 9.76 -9.96 6.03
N ILE A 39 8.61 -9.92 5.37
CA ILE A 39 7.97 -11.12 4.81
C ILE A 39 8.75 -11.71 3.63
N LEU A 40 9.49 -10.87 2.89
CA LEU A 40 10.32 -11.31 1.77
C LEU A 40 11.34 -12.41 2.16
N LYS A 41 11.78 -12.44 3.42
CA LYS A 41 12.70 -13.49 3.92
C LYS A 41 12.05 -14.86 4.09
N PHE A 42 10.72 -14.90 4.19
CA PHE A 42 9.93 -16.10 4.44
C PHE A 42 9.19 -16.60 3.21
N LEU A 43 9.16 -15.80 2.14
CA LEU A 43 8.49 -16.17 0.89
C LEU A 43 9.38 -17.10 0.05
N PRO A 44 8.76 -17.98 -0.77
CA PRO A 44 9.49 -18.70 -1.81
C PRO A 44 10.13 -17.70 -2.78
N LYS A 45 11.12 -18.13 -3.58
CA LYS A 45 11.76 -17.23 -4.58
C LYS A 45 10.75 -16.68 -5.59
N ASP A 46 9.82 -17.54 -6.00
CA ASP A 46 8.78 -17.26 -6.98
C ASP A 46 7.42 -17.67 -6.39
N MET A 47 6.49 -16.72 -6.28
CA MET A 47 5.14 -16.96 -5.77
C MET A 47 4.19 -17.37 -6.90
N PRO A 48 3.31 -18.36 -6.68
CA PRO A 48 2.24 -18.67 -7.60
C PRO A 48 1.20 -17.54 -7.57
N MET A 49 0.95 -16.90 -8.71
CA MET A 49 0.03 -15.76 -8.79
C MET A 49 -1.30 -16.09 -9.48
N GLN A 50 -1.36 -17.20 -10.22
CA GLN A 50 -2.60 -17.78 -10.71
C GLN A 50 -2.57 -19.29 -10.57
N TRP A 51 -3.62 -19.82 -9.93
CA TRP A 51 -3.93 -21.24 -9.92
C TRP A 51 -4.88 -21.53 -11.09
N ALA A 52 -4.49 -22.44 -11.97
CA ALA A 52 -5.36 -22.97 -13.01
C ALA A 52 -6.49 -23.81 -12.39
N ALA A 53 -7.55 -24.07 -13.16
CA ALA A 53 -8.70 -24.85 -12.70
C ALA A 53 -8.34 -26.31 -12.33
N ASP A 54 -7.23 -26.82 -12.86
CA ASP A 54 -6.65 -28.13 -12.53
C ASP A 54 -5.72 -28.10 -11.30
N GLY A 55 -5.55 -26.93 -10.67
CA GLY A 55 -4.66 -26.74 -9.52
C GLY A 55 -3.19 -26.50 -9.88
N SER A 56 -2.83 -26.46 -11.16
CA SER A 56 -1.46 -26.13 -11.60
C SER A 56 -1.17 -24.63 -11.50
N VAL A 57 0.11 -24.26 -11.34
CA VAL A 57 0.53 -22.85 -11.32
C VAL A 57 0.75 -22.39 -12.75
N ASN A 58 -0.11 -21.49 -13.24
CA ASN A 58 -0.05 -20.99 -14.62
C ASN A 58 1.13 -20.04 -14.84
N TYR A 59 1.41 -19.19 -13.86
CA TYR A 59 2.58 -18.32 -13.89
C TYR A 59 3.01 -17.96 -12.47
N THR A 60 4.32 -17.74 -12.33
CA THR A 60 4.93 -17.31 -11.08
C THR A 60 5.37 -15.85 -11.18
N LEU A 61 5.40 -15.18 -10.04
CA LEU A 61 5.96 -13.84 -9.92
C LEU A 61 7.13 -13.88 -8.94
N PRO A 62 8.30 -13.30 -9.28
CA PRO A 62 9.39 -13.15 -8.34
C PRO A 62 8.91 -12.43 -7.08
N SER A 63 9.14 -13.03 -5.92
CA SER A 63 8.60 -12.53 -4.66
C SER A 63 9.06 -11.12 -4.33
N ILE A 64 10.30 -10.81 -4.73
CA ILE A 64 10.85 -9.46 -4.60
C ILE A 64 10.01 -8.43 -5.34
N ILE A 65 9.47 -8.75 -6.52
CA ILE A 65 8.60 -7.83 -7.26
C ILE A 65 7.22 -7.80 -6.60
N GLY A 66 6.65 -8.97 -6.30
CA GLY A 66 5.32 -9.10 -5.73
C GLY A 66 5.10 -8.28 -4.47
N VAL A 67 6.03 -8.36 -3.52
CA VAL A 67 5.87 -7.68 -2.23
C VAL A 67 5.84 -6.16 -2.36
N TRP A 68 6.57 -5.57 -3.32
CA TRP A 68 6.66 -4.12 -3.47
C TRP A 68 5.53 -3.50 -4.29
N ILE A 69 4.85 -4.27 -5.16
CA ILE A 69 3.84 -3.73 -6.09
C ILE A 69 2.76 -2.95 -5.34
N LEU A 70 2.10 -3.58 -4.35
CA LEU A 70 0.95 -2.97 -3.70
C LEU A 70 1.31 -1.75 -2.83
N PRO A 71 2.36 -1.79 -1.96
CA PRO A 71 2.85 -0.60 -1.27
C PRO A 71 3.20 0.55 -2.24
N THR A 72 3.77 0.24 -3.41
CA THR A 72 4.12 1.25 -4.43
C THR A 72 2.89 1.86 -5.08
N ILE A 73 1.89 1.03 -5.44
CA ILE A 73 0.62 1.52 -5.99
C ILE A 73 -0.08 2.43 -4.99
N LEU A 74 -0.18 2.03 -3.72
CA LEU A 74 -0.81 2.86 -2.68
C LEU A 74 -0.06 4.18 -2.48
N LEU A 75 1.27 4.18 -2.55
CA LEU A 75 2.07 5.41 -2.49
C LEU A 75 1.73 6.37 -3.65
N LEU A 76 1.67 5.86 -4.88
CA LEU A 76 1.33 6.64 -6.07
C LEU A 76 -0.11 7.17 -6.00
N VAL A 77 -1.08 6.33 -5.64
CA VAL A 77 -2.48 6.74 -5.49
C VAL A 77 -2.61 7.81 -4.41
N ASN A 78 -1.85 7.72 -3.31
CA ASN A 78 -1.93 8.71 -2.22
C ASN A 78 -1.37 10.06 -2.71
N PHE A 79 -0.26 10.03 -3.45
CA PHE A 79 0.32 11.20 -4.10
C PHE A 79 -0.65 11.86 -5.10
N PHE A 80 -1.30 11.08 -5.97
CA PHE A 80 -2.30 11.63 -6.90
C PHE A 80 -3.55 12.16 -6.18
N SER A 81 -3.93 11.54 -5.06
CA SER A 81 -5.07 11.97 -4.24
C SER A 81 -4.81 13.32 -3.58
N ILE A 82 -3.55 13.61 -3.22
CA ILE A 82 -3.09 14.94 -2.80
C ILE A 82 -3.20 15.93 -3.98
N LYS A 83 -2.67 15.59 -5.15
CA LYS A 83 -2.71 16.51 -6.29
C LYS A 83 -4.14 16.87 -6.73
N ARG A 84 -5.11 15.96 -6.52
CA ARG A 84 -6.53 16.13 -6.88
C ARG A 84 -7.42 16.66 -5.75
N ASN A 85 -6.88 16.91 -4.56
CA ASN A 85 -7.65 17.27 -3.35
C ASN A 85 -8.80 16.29 -3.04
N ARG A 86 -8.52 14.98 -3.19
CA ARG A 86 -9.51 13.90 -3.00
C ARG A 86 -9.30 13.14 -1.69
N ILE A 87 -8.55 13.68 -0.73
CA ILE A 87 -8.35 13.00 0.57
C ILE A 87 -9.63 13.09 1.40
N ASN A 88 -10.26 11.95 1.64
CA ASN A 88 -11.45 11.82 2.47
C ASN A 88 -11.41 10.51 3.29
N ILE A 89 -12.39 10.35 4.18
CA ILE A 89 -12.46 9.19 5.06
C ILE A 89 -12.68 7.88 4.29
N ILE A 90 -13.47 7.91 3.22
CA ILE A 90 -13.77 6.74 2.38
C ILE A 90 -12.49 6.18 1.78
N ASN A 91 -11.65 7.05 1.19
CA ASN A 91 -10.37 6.65 0.62
C ASN A 91 -9.45 6.04 1.68
N THR A 92 -9.44 6.61 2.89
CA THR A 92 -8.65 6.09 4.01
C THR A 92 -9.12 4.68 4.43
N ILE A 93 -10.44 4.46 4.46
CA ILE A 93 -11.02 3.13 4.75
C ILE A 93 -10.65 2.12 3.67
N VAL A 94 -10.70 2.52 2.39
CA VAL A 94 -10.27 1.65 1.28
C VAL A 94 -8.80 1.28 1.43
N TYR A 95 -7.93 2.22 1.80
CA TYR A 95 -6.51 1.94 2.06
C TYR A 95 -6.34 0.90 3.17
N LEU A 96 -7.06 1.07 4.28
CA LEU A 96 -7.01 0.13 5.39
C LEU A 96 -7.47 -1.26 4.97
N PHE A 97 -8.61 -1.35 4.26
CA PHE A 97 -9.16 -2.62 3.79
C PHE A 97 -8.20 -3.34 2.84
N VAL A 98 -7.67 -2.64 1.84
CA VAL A 98 -6.68 -3.18 0.89
C VAL A 98 -5.42 -3.65 1.62
N SER A 99 -4.97 -2.91 2.64
CA SER A 99 -3.81 -3.28 3.45
C SER A 99 -4.03 -4.56 4.26
N ILE A 100 -5.23 -4.73 4.83
CA ILE A 100 -5.59 -5.95 5.57
C ILE A 100 -5.63 -7.15 4.63
N VAL A 101 -6.28 -7.03 3.47
CA VAL A 101 -6.32 -8.10 2.45
C VAL A 101 -4.91 -8.47 2.02
N TYR A 102 -4.04 -7.49 1.75
CA TYR A 102 -2.64 -7.72 1.40
C TYR A 102 -1.92 -8.53 2.49
N VAL A 103 -1.95 -8.09 3.74
CA VAL A 103 -1.30 -8.81 4.85
C VAL A 103 -1.82 -10.24 4.95
N TYR A 104 -3.14 -10.43 4.89
CA TYR A 104 -3.76 -11.76 4.93
C TYR A 104 -3.28 -12.66 3.78
N THR A 105 -3.22 -12.14 2.54
CA THR A 105 -2.76 -12.95 1.40
C THR A 105 -1.33 -13.44 1.56
N TYR A 106 -0.43 -12.59 2.05
CA TYR A 106 0.98 -12.98 2.23
C TYR A 106 1.20 -13.90 3.43
N VAL A 107 0.47 -13.69 4.53
CA VAL A 107 0.49 -14.60 5.68
C VAL A 107 0.00 -16.00 5.30
N LYS A 108 -0.95 -16.12 4.37
CA LYS A 108 -1.44 -17.42 3.88
C LYS A 108 -0.43 -18.16 2.98
N ILE A 109 0.49 -17.43 2.34
CA ILE A 109 1.48 -18.01 1.42
C ILE A 109 2.68 -18.58 2.16
N ILE A 110 3.05 -17.99 3.31
CA ILE A 110 4.04 -18.56 4.24
C ILE A 110 3.47 -19.84 4.87
#